data_AF-A0A442FAP2-F1
#
_entry.id   AF-A0A442FAP2-F1
#
_cell.length_a   1.000
_cell.length_b   1.000
_cell.length_c   1.000
_cell.angle_alpha   90.00
_cell.angle_beta   90.00
_cell.angle_gamma   90.00
#
_symmetry.space_group_name_H-M   'P 1'
#
loop_
_entity.id
_entity.type
_entity.pdbx_description
1 polymer ?
#
loop_
_entity_poly.entity_id
_entity_poly.type
_entity_poly.pdbx_seq_one_letter_code
_entity_poly.pdbx_strand_id
1 'polypeptide(L)' 'MRRVEKARPFVPTEIHIATVTDEKGTLGILSIQTTEGLLDIALDRQAADTIMKAIGKIRAKLETIES' A
#
# COMPACT_ATOMS: atom_id res chain seq x y z
N MET A 1 -20.95 16.34 19.94
CA MET A 1 -19.87 16.01 18.98
C MET A 1 -20.24 14.72 18.26
N ARG A 2 -20.37 14.72 16.93
CA ARG A 2 -20.61 13.48 16.16
C ARG A 2 -19.32 12.65 16.20
N ARG A 3 -19.39 11.47 16.80
CA ARG A 3 -18.30 10.48 16.74
C ARG A 3 -18.25 10.01 15.29
N VAL A 4 -17.27 10.48 14.52
CA VAL A 4 -17.01 9.92 13.20
C VAL A 4 -16.54 8.50 13.46
N GLU A 5 -17.38 7.50 13.18
CA GLU A 5 -16.92 6.12 13.17
C GLU A 5 -15.76 6.07 12.18
N LYS A 6 -14.54 5.83 12.69
CA LYS A 6 -13.39 5.62 11.82
C LYS A 6 -13.76 4.47 10.89
N ALA A 7 -13.63 4.68 9.59
CA ALA A 7 -13.77 3.61 8.62
C ALA A 7 -12.93 2.42 9.10
N ARG A 8 -13.54 1.22 9.08
CA ARG A 8 -12.81 0.01 9.46
C ARG A 8 -11.59 -0.10 8.54
N PRO A 9 -10.42 -0.50 9.06
CA PRO A 9 -9.24 -0.65 8.22
C PRO A 9 -9.56 -1.59 7.05
N PHE A 10 -9.21 -1.17 5.84
CA PHE A 10 -9.26 -2.08 4.70
C PHE A 10 -8.21 -3.16 4.93
N VAL A 11 -8.65 -4.37 5.22
CA VAL A 11 -7.76 -5.51 5.45
C VAL A 11 -7.51 -6.19 4.10
N PRO A 12 -6.25 -6.23 3.62
CA PRO A 12 -5.91 -7.01 2.44
C PRO A 12 -6.18 -8.49 2.70
N THR A 13 -6.89 -9.14 1.79
CA THR A 13 -6.98 -10.60 1.73
C THR A 13 -5.87 -11.19 0.86
N GLU A 14 -5.43 -10.45 -0.16
CA GLU A 14 -4.34 -10.86 -1.05
C GLU A 14 -3.58 -9.64 -1.59
N ILE A 15 -2.29 -9.83 -1.90
CA ILE A 15 -1.43 -8.81 -2.50
C ILE A 15 -0.69 -9.42 -3.68
N HIS A 16 -0.83 -8.83 -4.86
CA HIS A 16 -0.12 -9.22 -6.07
C HIS A 16 0.77 -8.07 -6.56
N ILE A 17 1.93 -8.44 -7.10
CA ILE A 17 2.90 -7.51 -7.66
C ILE A 17 3.20 -7.96 -9.08
N ALA A 18 3.00 -7.05 -10.03
CA ALA A 18 3.36 -7.23 -11.42
C ALA A 18 4.23 -6.06 -11.88
N THR A 19 4.98 -6.26 -12.96
CA THR A 19 5.67 -5.19 -13.65
C THR A 19 5.23 -5.18 -15.11
N VAL A 20 5.02 -3.98 -15.64
CA VAL A 20 4.65 -3.77 -17.03
C VAL A 20 5.68 -2.82 -17.63
N THR A 21 6.21 -3.18 -18.79
CA THR A 21 7.14 -2.32 -19.53
C THR A 21 6.38 -1.61 -20.64
N ASP A 22 6.45 -0.27 -20.65
CA ASP A 22 5.96 0.55 -21.75
C ASP A 22 7.12 1.27 -22.46
N GLU A 23 6.80 2.12 -23.43
CA GLU A 23 7.77 2.90 -24.21
C GLU A 23 8.55 3.93 -23.36
N LYS A 24 8.08 4.23 -22.14
CA LYS A 24 8.64 5.21 -21.21
C LYS A 24 9.38 4.57 -20.03
N GLY A 25 9.27 3.25 -19.85
CA GLY A 25 10.04 2.47 -18.88
C GLY A 25 9.22 1.36 -18.22
N THR A 26 9.77 0.79 -17.13
CA THR A 26 9.07 -0.23 -16.34
C THR A 26 8.23 0.45 -15.25
N LEU A 27 6.93 0.14 -15.24
CA LEU A 27 5.97 0.48 -14.20
C LEU A 27 5.69 -0.75 -13.35
N GLY A 28 5.62 -0.58 -12.03
CA GLY A 28 5.09 -1.57 -11.12
C GLY A 28 3.57 -1.48 -11.06
N ILE A 29 2.90 -2.60 -10.88
CA ILE A 29 1.48 -2.65 -10.53
C ILE A 29 1.39 -3.38 -9.19
N LEU A 30 0.76 -2.72 -8.22
CA LEU A 30 0.43 -3.27 -6.93
C LEU A 30 -1.08 -3.48 -6.87
N SER A 31 -1.50 -4.73 -6.85
CA SER A 31 -2.89 -5.12 -6.75
C SER A 31 -3.18 -5.63 -5.35
N ILE A 32 -4.15 -5.03 -4.68
CA ILE A 32 -4.56 -5.38 -3.32
C ILE A 32 -6.00 -5.85 -3.39
N GLN A 33 -6.22 -7.14 -3.15
CA GLN A 33 -7.56 -7.65 -2.94
C GLN A 33 -7.96 -7.33 -1.50
N THR A 34 -9.09 -6.66 -1.34
CA THR A 34 -9.72 -6.38 -0.05
C THR A 34 -11.07 -7.07 0.02
N THR A 35 -11.67 -7.08 1.21
CA THR A 35 -13.06 -7.55 1.41
C THR A 35 -14.09 -6.75 0.60
N GLU A 36 -13.76 -5.53 0.19
CA GLU A 36 -14.65 -4.66 -0.57
C GLU A 36 -14.37 -4.66 -2.08
N GLY A 37 -13.30 -5.33 -2.53
CA GLY A 37 -12.93 -5.42 -3.94
C GLY A 37 -11.43 -5.31 -4.20
N LEU A 38 -11.07 -5.21 -5.48
CA LEU A 38 -9.70 -5.11 -5.95
C LEU A 38 -9.27 -3.64 -6.05
N LEU A 39 -8.11 -3.31 -5.49
CA LEU A 39 -7.46 -2.01 -5.60
C LEU A 39 -6.15 -2.16 -6.38
N ASP A 40 -6.12 -1.62 -7.60
CA ASP A 40 -4.92 -1.62 -8.45
C ASP A 40 -4.24 -0.25 -8.43
N ILE A 41 -2.94 -0.27 -8.13
CA ILE A 41 -2.12 0.94 -8.04
C ILE A 41 -0.94 0.80 -9.01
N ALA A 42 -0.89 1.67 -10.01
CA ALA A 42 0.28 1.82 -10.87
C ALA A 42 1.36 2.63 -10.13
N LEU A 43 2.60 2.15 -10.16
CA LEU A 43 3.73 2.68 -9.43
C LEU A 43 4.88 2.96 -10.37
N ASP A 44 5.28 4.22 -10.46
CA ASP A 44 6.58 4.59 -10.98
C ASP A 44 7.69 4.41 -9.91
N ARG A 45 8.93 4.64 -10.30
CA ARG A 45 10.09 4.50 -9.41
C ARG A 45 10.01 5.42 -8.19
N GLN A 46 9.54 6.65 -8.35
CA GLN A 46 9.44 7.62 -7.26
C GLN A 46 8.33 7.23 -6.27
N ALA A 47 7.21 6.71 -6.77
CA ALA A 47 6.13 6.17 -5.96
C ALA A 47 6.61 4.97 -5.14
N ALA A 48 7.35 4.04 -5.76
CA ALA A 48 7.92 2.87 -5.07
C ALA A 48 8.86 3.28 -3.92
N ASP A 49 9.78 4.21 -4.16
CA ASP A 49 10.69 4.72 -3.12
C ASP A 49 9.94 5.38 -1.95
N THR A 50 8.85 6.09 -2.24
CA THR A 50 8.03 6.76 -1.22
C THR A 50 7.29 5.76 -0.35
N ILE A 51 6.73 4.70 -0.95
CA ILE A 51 6.06 3.62 -0.22
C ILE A 51 7.05 2.92 0.70
N MET A 52 8.26 2.62 0.22
CA MET A 52 9.29 1.94 1.01
C MET A 52 9.68 2.76 2.26
N LYS A 53 9.80 4.08 2.11
CA LYS A 53 10.03 5.01 3.25
C LYS A 53 8.85 5.01 4.23
N ALA A 54 7.61 4.99 3.73
CA ALA A 54 6.43 4.94 4.59
C ALA A 54 6.36 3.63 5.38
N ILE A 55 6.62 2.48 4.74
CA ILE A 55 6.69 1.16 5.40
C ILE A 55 7.76 1.18 6.50
N GLY A 56 8.96 1.71 6.22
CA GLY A 56 10.01 1.82 7.24
C GLY A 56 9.57 2.61 8.48
N LYS A 57 8.87 3.72 8.29
CA LYS A 57 8.32 4.52 9.40
C LYS A 57 7.22 3.79 10.19
N ILE A 58 6.36 3.03 9.49
CA ILE A 58 5.31 2.23 10.14
C ILE A 58 5.93 1.12 10.96
N ARG A 59 6.90 0.37 10.41
CA ARG A 59 7.62 -0.70 11.13
C ARG A 59 8.26 -0.19 12.40
N ALA A 60 9.00 0.92 12.32
CA ALA A 60 9.62 1.53 13.51
C ALA A 60 8.59 1.89 14.59
N LYS A 61 7.42 2.41 14.19
CA LYS A 61 6.32 2.72 15.12
C LYS A 61 5.68 1.47 15.71
N LEU A 62 5.55 0.38 14.96
CA LEU A 62 5.01 -0.89 15.44
C LEU A 62 5.98 -1.55 16.43
N GLU A 63 7.28 -1.55 16.15
CA GLU A 63 8.33 -2.06 17.04
C GLU A 63 8.41 -1.26 18.35
N THR A 64 8.02 0.03 18.33
CA THR A 64 7.93 0.87 19.55
C THR A 64 6.76 0.45 20.48
N ILE A 65 5.79 -0.35 20.01
CA ILE A 65 4.63 -0.78 20.81
C ILE A 65 4.94 -2.04 21.65
N GLU A 66 6.08 -2.71 21.42
CA GLU A 66 6.52 -3.89 22.19
C GLU A 66 7.52 -3.56 23.32
N SER A 67 7.29 -2.50 24.11
CA SER A 67 8.12 -2.21 25.30
C SER A 67 7.29 -1.71 26.48
#